data_AF-A0A0P9H079-F1
#
_entry.id   AF-A0A0P9H079-F1
#
_cell.length_a   1.000
_cell.length_b   1.000
_cell.length_c   1.000
_cell.angle_alpha   90.00
_cell.angle_beta   90.00
_cell.angle_gamma   90.00
#
_symmetry.space_group_name_H-M   'P 1'
#
loop_
_entity.id
_entity.type
_entity.pdbx_description
1 polymer ?
#
loop_
_entity_poly.entity_id
_entity_poly.type
_entity_poly.pdbx_seq_one_letter_code
_entity_poly.pdbx_strand_id
1 'polypeptide(L)'
;MRISTTQFFESTNTNYQRNYSNLNKTSEEVSSGIKLNTAGDDPVGAARVLQLTQQNSMLTQYETNIGTINTNAVTTETTLTSIIDTMQAAREQIVSAGSGAFTDSDRLAKASALKQYQSQILGLMNSQDPNGQYIFSGSKASTPPYSLNADGSYSYKGDQTSVNLAVGDGLVMASNTSGFEAFEQSVNTTRTSATLLSPATDDGKIGLSSGLV
;
A
#
# COMPACT_ATOMS: atom_id res chain seq x y z
N MET A 1 44.22 -67.99 -10.30
CA MET A 1 42.75 -68.13 -10.34
C MET A 1 42.30 -68.15 -11.79
N ARG A 2 41.56 -69.17 -12.24
CA ARG A 2 40.94 -69.18 -13.57
C ARG A 2 39.61 -68.44 -13.46
N ILE A 3 39.48 -67.32 -14.14
CA ILE A 3 38.18 -66.65 -14.32
C ILE A 3 37.40 -67.52 -15.33
N SER A 4 36.21 -67.98 -14.94
CA SER A 4 35.32 -68.70 -15.85
C SER A 4 34.83 -67.77 -16.95
N THR A 5 34.68 -68.26 -18.17
CA THR A 5 34.08 -67.53 -19.31
C THR A 5 32.73 -66.91 -18.94
N THR A 6 31.97 -67.57 -18.04
CA THR A 6 30.70 -67.06 -17.51
C THR A 6 30.88 -65.83 -16.62
N GLN A 7 31.87 -65.81 -15.73
CA GLN A 7 32.20 -64.65 -14.88
C GLN A 7 32.72 -63.47 -15.71
N PHE A 8 33.50 -63.75 -16.77
CA PHE A 8 33.94 -62.72 -17.70
C PHE A 8 32.74 -62.10 -18.44
N PHE A 9 31.81 -62.91 -18.92
CA PHE A 9 30.59 -62.45 -19.58
C PHE A 9 29.67 -61.65 -18.64
N GLU A 10 29.45 -62.12 -17.41
CA GLU A 10 28.67 -61.38 -16.39
C GLU A 10 29.30 -60.04 -16.02
N SER A 11 30.62 -60.00 -15.85
CA SER A 11 31.33 -58.75 -15.55
C SER A 11 31.20 -57.74 -16.70
N THR A 12 31.28 -58.21 -17.95
CA THR A 12 31.14 -57.40 -19.15
C THR A 12 29.71 -56.88 -19.29
N ASN A 13 28.70 -57.73 -19.07
CA ASN A 13 27.29 -57.35 -19.11
C ASN A 13 26.94 -56.33 -18.01
N THR A 14 27.45 -56.51 -16.80
CA THR A 14 27.26 -55.56 -15.69
C THR A 14 27.90 -54.21 -16.01
N ASN A 15 29.10 -54.20 -16.58
CA ASN A 15 29.77 -52.96 -17.01
C ASN A 15 29.01 -52.26 -18.14
N TYR A 16 28.45 -53.03 -19.10
CA TYR A 16 27.63 -52.48 -20.18
C TYR A 16 26.35 -51.82 -19.63
N GLN A 17 25.65 -52.49 -18.71
CA GLN A 17 24.46 -51.95 -18.06
C GLN A 17 24.76 -50.65 -17.28
N ARG A 18 25.88 -50.60 -16.54
CA ARG A 18 26.32 -49.37 -15.85
C ARG A 18 26.61 -48.23 -16.83
N ASN A 19 27.33 -48.51 -17.92
CA ASN A 19 27.64 -47.49 -18.92
C ASN A 19 26.39 -46.96 -19.63
N TYR A 20 25.43 -47.85 -19.94
CA TYR A 20 24.16 -47.44 -20.53
C TYR A 20 23.33 -46.58 -19.58
N SER A 21 23.29 -46.93 -18.27
CA SER A 21 22.64 -46.10 -17.25
C SER A 21 23.30 -44.72 -17.11
N ASN A 22 24.64 -44.65 -17.15
CA ASN A 22 25.37 -43.37 -17.08
C ASN A 22 25.12 -42.51 -18.33
N LEU A 23 25.02 -43.14 -19.50
CA LEU A 23 24.69 -42.46 -20.75
C LEU A 23 23.29 -41.84 -20.66
N ASN A 24 22.29 -42.61 -20.24
CA ASN A 24 20.92 -42.11 -20.09
C ASN A 24 20.85 -40.94 -19.10
N LYS A 25 21.50 -41.06 -17.94
CA LYS A 25 21.58 -39.98 -16.96
C LYS A 25 22.23 -38.72 -17.54
N THR A 26 23.34 -38.87 -18.26
CA THR A 26 24.00 -37.73 -18.93
C THR A 26 23.10 -37.11 -20.01
N SER A 27 22.36 -37.94 -20.77
CA SER A 27 21.39 -37.45 -21.75
C SER A 27 20.23 -36.68 -21.10
N GLU A 28 19.76 -37.11 -19.93
CA GLU A 28 18.76 -36.39 -19.14
C GLU A 28 19.31 -35.06 -18.60
N GLU A 29 20.54 -35.03 -18.08
CA GLU A 29 21.22 -33.80 -17.64
C GLU A 29 21.42 -32.81 -18.80
N VAL A 30 21.80 -33.28 -19.99
CA VAL A 30 21.95 -32.45 -21.19
C VAL A 30 20.59 -31.93 -21.68
N SER A 31 19.56 -32.77 -21.65
CA SER A 31 18.22 -32.38 -22.10
C SER A 31 17.54 -31.39 -21.14
N SER A 32 17.74 -31.55 -19.84
CA SER A 32 17.16 -30.67 -18.80
C SER A 32 18.02 -29.43 -18.54
N GLY A 33 19.32 -29.49 -18.83
CA GLY A 33 20.31 -28.49 -18.41
C GLY A 33 20.58 -28.49 -16.91
N ILE A 34 20.02 -29.45 -16.15
CA ILE A 34 20.10 -29.53 -14.70
C ILE A 34 20.96 -30.74 -14.33
N LYS A 35 22.06 -30.48 -13.61
CA LYS A 35 22.98 -31.53 -13.14
C LYS A 35 22.39 -32.40 -12.01
N LEU A 36 21.46 -31.84 -11.23
CA LEU A 36 20.84 -32.47 -10.07
C LEU A 36 19.36 -32.72 -10.34
N ASN A 37 19.04 -33.84 -10.98
CA ASN A 37 17.67 -34.20 -11.31
C ASN A 37 16.94 -34.88 -10.15
N THR A 38 17.65 -35.68 -9.35
CA THR A 38 17.07 -36.35 -8.18
C THR A 38 17.89 -36.10 -6.91
N ALA A 39 17.24 -36.16 -5.75
CA ALA A 39 17.92 -36.09 -4.46
C ALA A 39 18.86 -37.30 -4.21
N GLY A 40 18.74 -38.37 -5.01
CA GLY A 40 19.63 -39.53 -4.96
C GLY A 40 20.97 -39.31 -5.67
N ASP A 41 21.08 -38.31 -6.56
CA ASP A 41 22.29 -38.06 -7.35
C ASP A 41 23.40 -37.39 -6.53
N ASP A 42 23.03 -36.42 -5.70
CA ASP A 42 23.88 -35.81 -4.67
C ASP A 42 22.98 -35.23 -3.57
N PRO A 43 22.82 -35.93 -2.42
CA PRO A 43 21.93 -35.47 -1.36
C PRO A 43 22.42 -34.16 -0.70
N VAL A 44 23.73 -33.89 -0.69
CA VAL A 44 24.29 -32.65 -0.12
C VAL A 44 24.07 -31.49 -1.08
N GLY A 45 24.34 -31.71 -2.37
CA GLY A 45 24.04 -30.76 -3.43
C GLY A 45 22.55 -30.43 -3.51
N ALA A 46 21.68 -31.44 -3.45
CA ALA A 46 20.23 -31.26 -3.46
C ALA A 46 19.73 -30.45 -2.25
N ALA A 47 20.25 -30.72 -1.04
CA ALA A 47 19.91 -29.92 0.14
C ALA A 47 20.34 -28.45 -0.01
N ARG A 48 21.51 -28.19 -0.59
CA ARG A 48 21.99 -26.83 -0.85
C ARG A 48 21.15 -26.11 -1.91
N VAL A 49 20.79 -26.79 -2.99
CA VAL A 49 19.89 -26.25 -4.02
C VAL A 49 18.54 -25.90 -3.40
N LEU A 50 17.95 -26.77 -2.59
CA LEU A 50 16.68 -26.49 -1.90
C LEU A 50 16.77 -25.25 -1.01
N GLN A 51 17.85 -25.10 -0.24
CA GLN A 51 18.08 -23.92 0.58
C GLN A 51 18.16 -22.64 -0.27
N LEU A 52 18.90 -22.68 -1.39
CA LEU A 52 19.01 -21.55 -2.32
C LEU A 52 17.68 -21.24 -3.00
N THR A 53 16.90 -22.25 -3.39
CA THR A 53 15.56 -22.06 -3.95
C THR A 53 14.63 -21.40 -2.94
N GLN A 54 14.65 -21.84 -1.68
CA GLN A 54 13.86 -21.21 -0.62
C GLN A 54 14.29 -19.75 -0.39
N GLN A 55 15.59 -19.48 -0.36
CA GLN A 55 16.11 -18.11 -0.27
C GLN A 55 15.66 -17.26 -1.46
N ASN A 56 15.71 -17.80 -2.67
CA ASN A 56 15.25 -17.10 -3.87
C ASN A 56 13.74 -16.80 -3.81
N SER A 57 12.90 -17.76 -3.40
CA SER A 57 11.47 -17.53 -3.22
C SER A 57 11.18 -16.44 -2.17
N MET A 58 11.92 -16.41 -1.07
CA MET A 58 11.81 -15.34 -0.07
C MET A 58 12.21 -13.98 -0.65
N LEU A 59 13.30 -13.90 -1.41
CA LEU A 59 13.73 -12.67 -2.09
C LEU A 59 12.68 -12.17 -3.09
N THR A 60 12.10 -13.07 -3.90
CA THR A 60 11.00 -12.71 -4.82
C THR A 60 9.78 -12.17 -4.07
N GLN A 61 9.43 -12.75 -2.91
CA GLN A 61 8.35 -12.23 -2.08
C GLN A 61 8.68 -10.84 -1.53
N TYR A 62 9.91 -10.61 -1.07
CA TYR A 62 10.34 -9.29 -0.59
C TYR A 62 10.30 -8.24 -1.71
N GLU A 63 10.75 -8.57 -2.91
CA GLU A 63 10.67 -7.69 -4.07
C GLU A 63 9.21 -7.31 -4.40
N THR A 64 8.31 -8.30 -4.37
CA THR A 64 6.87 -8.08 -4.57
C THR A 64 6.30 -7.16 -3.49
N ASN A 65 6.64 -7.41 -2.22
CA ASN A 65 6.19 -6.61 -1.08
C ASN A 65 6.69 -5.16 -1.17
N ILE A 66 7.97 -4.96 -1.53
CA ILE A 66 8.56 -3.63 -1.75
C ILE A 66 7.80 -2.91 -2.87
N GLY A 67 7.48 -3.60 -3.96
CA GLY A 67 6.67 -3.06 -5.05
C GLY A 67 5.31 -2.56 -4.55
N THR A 68 4.60 -3.38 -3.76
CA THR A 68 3.31 -3.01 -3.15
C THR A 68 3.43 -1.79 -2.23
N ILE A 69 4.42 -1.76 -1.34
CA ILE A 69 4.68 -0.61 -0.46
C ILE A 69 4.90 0.65 -1.28
N ASN A 70 5.72 0.57 -2.33
CA ASN A 70 6.05 1.72 -3.15
C ASN A 70 4.82 2.26 -3.91
N THR A 71 4.02 1.37 -4.50
CA THR A 71 2.75 1.77 -5.15
C THR A 71 1.79 2.44 -4.16
N ASN A 72 1.66 1.90 -2.96
CA ASN A 72 0.79 2.48 -1.92
C ASN A 72 1.32 3.82 -1.43
N ALA A 73 2.63 3.96 -1.25
CA ALA A 73 3.28 5.20 -0.84
C ALA A 73 3.09 6.30 -1.89
N VAL A 74 3.35 6.03 -3.16
CA VAL A 74 3.16 6.99 -4.27
C VAL A 74 1.69 7.41 -4.40
N THR A 75 0.76 6.46 -4.26
CA THR A 75 -0.68 6.75 -4.30
C THR A 75 -1.07 7.68 -3.14
N THR A 76 -0.61 7.35 -1.93
CA THR A 76 -0.85 8.15 -0.73
C THR A 76 -0.28 9.56 -0.87
N GLU A 77 0.97 9.69 -1.33
CA GLU A 77 1.64 10.97 -1.55
C GLU A 77 0.92 11.84 -2.59
N THR A 78 0.49 11.23 -3.70
CA THR A 78 -0.25 11.92 -4.76
C THR A 78 -1.60 12.45 -4.24
N THR A 79 -2.31 11.64 -3.45
CA THR A 79 -3.58 12.05 -2.84
C THR A 79 -3.36 13.15 -1.80
N LEU A 80 -2.33 13.04 -0.94
CA LEU A 80 -2.00 14.08 0.04
C LEU A 80 -1.61 15.40 -0.64
N THR A 81 -0.82 15.35 -1.72
CA THR A 81 -0.48 16.53 -2.52
C THR A 81 -1.74 17.19 -3.08
N SER A 82 -2.65 16.39 -3.64
CA SER A 82 -3.93 16.90 -4.15
C SER A 82 -4.79 17.55 -3.06
N ILE A 83 -4.78 17.00 -1.84
CA ILE A 83 -5.46 17.61 -0.68
C ILE A 83 -4.81 18.96 -0.34
N ILE A 84 -3.48 19.01 -0.27
CA ILE A 84 -2.72 20.23 0.03
C ILE A 84 -3.01 21.33 -1.01
N ASP A 85 -3.03 21.00 -2.30
CA ASP A 85 -3.34 21.96 -3.37
C ASP A 85 -4.79 22.47 -3.27
N THR A 86 -5.73 21.57 -2.96
CA THR A 86 -7.14 21.93 -2.76
C THR A 86 -7.30 22.84 -1.53
N MET A 87 -6.57 22.58 -0.45
CA MET A 87 -6.55 23.42 0.75
C MET A 87 -5.93 24.80 0.48
N GLN A 88 -4.88 24.87 -0.33
CA GLN A 88 -4.29 26.14 -0.76
C GLN A 88 -5.28 26.97 -1.58
N ALA A 89 -5.95 26.37 -2.56
CA ALA A 89 -6.98 27.05 -3.34
C ALA A 89 -8.16 27.53 -2.47
N ALA A 90 -8.60 26.72 -1.50
CA ALA A 90 -9.62 27.12 -0.54
C ALA A 90 -9.17 28.31 0.32
N ARG A 91 -7.91 28.31 0.79
CA ARG A 91 -7.33 29.43 1.54
C ARG A 91 -7.30 30.71 0.71
N GLU A 92 -6.91 30.65 -0.55
CA GLU A 92 -6.93 31.81 -1.44
C GLU A 92 -8.35 32.38 -1.61
N GLN A 93 -9.36 31.52 -1.76
CA GLN A 93 -10.75 31.96 -1.80
C GLN A 93 -11.18 32.64 -0.50
N ILE A 94 -10.81 32.09 0.67
CA ILE A 94 -11.13 32.68 1.98
C ILE A 94 -10.47 34.06 2.12
N VAL A 95 -9.19 34.19 1.79
CA VAL A 95 -8.47 35.47 1.86
C VAL A 95 -9.11 36.48 0.93
N SER A 96 -9.48 36.08 -0.30
CA SER A 96 -10.17 36.97 -1.24
C SER A 96 -11.51 37.44 -0.69
N ALA A 97 -12.28 36.57 -0.04
CA ALA A 97 -13.61 36.89 0.50
C ALA A 97 -13.58 37.92 1.65
N GLY A 98 -12.41 38.18 2.25
CA GLY A 98 -12.22 39.20 3.29
C GLY A 98 -12.18 40.66 2.77
N SER A 99 -12.21 40.88 1.45
CA SER A 99 -12.25 42.24 0.88
C SER A 99 -13.60 42.91 1.13
N GLY A 100 -13.57 44.13 1.67
CA GLY A 100 -14.77 44.93 1.95
C GLY A 100 -15.54 45.41 0.72
N ALA A 101 -15.00 45.20 -0.48
CA ALA A 101 -15.65 45.57 -1.75
C ALA A 101 -16.70 44.54 -2.21
N PHE A 102 -16.76 43.35 -1.61
CA PHE A 102 -17.70 42.31 -2.01
C PHE A 102 -19.11 42.53 -1.45
N THR A 103 -20.12 42.23 -2.26
CA THR A 103 -21.52 42.19 -1.83
C THR A 103 -21.83 40.89 -1.08
N ASP A 104 -23.00 40.83 -0.41
CA ASP A 104 -23.46 39.58 0.21
C ASP A 104 -23.66 38.46 -0.82
N SER A 105 -24.10 38.80 -2.03
CA SER A 105 -24.24 37.86 -3.14
C SER A 105 -22.89 37.27 -3.56
N ASP A 106 -21.84 38.10 -3.62
CA ASP A 106 -20.48 37.64 -3.95
C ASP A 106 -19.93 36.73 -2.87
N ARG A 107 -20.15 37.07 -1.60
CA ARG A 107 -19.77 36.23 -0.45
C ARG A 107 -20.48 34.87 -0.47
N LEU A 108 -21.77 34.83 -0.84
CA LEU A 108 -22.53 33.59 -0.98
C LEU A 108 -21.99 32.70 -2.11
N ALA A 109 -21.60 33.30 -3.24
CA ALA A 109 -20.96 32.57 -4.34
C ALA A 109 -19.61 31.96 -3.91
N LYS A 110 -18.79 32.72 -3.17
CA LYS A 110 -17.52 32.22 -2.60
C LYS A 110 -17.75 31.11 -1.57
N ALA A 111 -18.75 31.24 -0.71
CA ALA A 111 -19.11 30.19 0.25
C ALA A 111 -19.52 28.88 -0.46
N SER A 112 -20.20 28.98 -1.60
CA SER A 112 -20.54 27.82 -2.42
C SER A 112 -19.31 27.14 -3.03
N ALA A 113 -18.33 27.92 -3.50
CA ALA A 113 -17.05 27.39 -3.96
C ALA A 113 -16.27 26.69 -2.83
N LEU A 114 -16.27 27.27 -1.62
CA LEU A 114 -15.64 26.64 -0.44
C LEU A 114 -16.29 25.31 -0.06
N LYS A 115 -17.62 25.19 -0.17
CA LYS A 115 -18.32 23.91 0.01
C LYS A 115 -17.89 22.87 -1.03
N GLN A 116 -17.62 23.28 -2.27
CA GLN A 116 -17.12 22.37 -3.30
C GLN A 116 -15.71 21.87 -2.97
N TYR A 117 -14.79 22.75 -2.54
CA TYR A 117 -13.46 22.34 -2.09
C TYR A 117 -13.53 21.39 -0.89
N GLN A 118 -14.43 21.64 0.06
CA GLN A 118 -14.65 20.74 1.18
C GLN A 118 -15.11 19.35 0.73
N SER A 119 -16.05 19.29 -0.22
CA SER A 119 -16.50 18.02 -0.82
C SER A 119 -15.39 17.31 -1.59
N GLN A 120 -14.52 18.06 -2.27
CA GLN A 120 -13.37 17.52 -2.99
C GLN A 120 -12.36 16.90 -2.04
N ILE A 121 -12.02 17.60 -0.94
CA ILE A 121 -11.13 17.08 0.11
C ILE A 121 -11.72 15.81 0.73
N LEU A 122 -13.02 15.79 1.04
CA LEU A 122 -13.68 14.57 1.53
C LEU A 122 -13.57 13.40 0.54
N GLY A 123 -13.73 13.67 -0.76
CA GLY A 123 -13.52 12.68 -1.81
C GLY A 123 -12.08 12.14 -1.80
N LEU A 124 -11.09 13.03 -1.68
CA LEU A 124 -9.68 12.66 -1.60
C LEU A 124 -9.35 11.85 -0.33
N MET A 125 -9.90 12.22 0.82
CA MET A 125 -9.76 11.46 2.08
C MET A 125 -10.40 10.07 2.00
N ASN A 126 -11.32 9.85 1.07
CA ASN A 126 -11.94 8.56 0.76
C ASN A 126 -11.39 7.97 -0.56
N SER A 127 -10.15 8.30 -0.95
CA SER A 127 -9.53 7.74 -2.15
C SER A 127 -9.33 6.22 -2.05
N GLN A 128 -9.39 5.56 -3.19
CA GLN A 128 -9.22 4.11 -3.33
C GLN A 128 -7.98 3.76 -4.13
N ASP A 129 -7.39 2.61 -3.84
CA ASP A 129 -6.35 1.97 -4.64
C ASP A 129 -6.94 1.37 -5.93
N PRO A 130 -6.09 0.88 -6.87
CA PRO A 130 -6.57 0.21 -8.09
C PRO A 130 -7.41 -1.05 -7.84
N ASN A 131 -7.38 -1.62 -6.64
CA ASN A 131 -8.15 -2.79 -6.23
C ASN A 131 -9.48 -2.42 -5.56
N GLY A 132 -9.82 -1.13 -5.46
CA GLY A 132 -11.04 -0.62 -4.83
C GLY A 132 -10.98 -0.50 -3.30
N GLN A 133 -9.78 -0.61 -2.70
CA GLN A 133 -9.55 -0.50 -1.26
C GLN A 133 -9.27 0.93 -0.84
N TYR A 134 -9.89 1.41 0.23
CA TYR A 134 -9.67 2.75 0.76
C TYR A 134 -8.29 2.90 1.41
N ILE A 135 -7.49 3.82 0.89
CA ILE A 135 -6.06 3.94 1.26
C ILE A 135 -5.84 4.45 2.69
N PHE A 136 -6.79 5.23 3.24
CA PHE A 136 -6.71 5.81 4.59
C PHE A 136 -7.54 5.06 5.66
N SER A 137 -8.07 3.89 5.34
CA SER A 137 -8.96 3.12 6.22
C SER A 137 -8.24 2.24 7.27
N GLY A 138 -6.91 2.22 7.26
CA GLY A 138 -6.13 1.31 8.11
C GLY A 138 -6.19 -0.11 7.57
N SER A 139 -6.56 -1.08 8.41
CA SER A 139 -6.83 -2.46 7.98
C SER A 139 -8.24 -2.68 7.40
N LYS A 140 -9.16 -1.73 7.62
CA LYS A 140 -10.56 -1.79 7.13
C LYS A 140 -10.72 -1.32 5.68
N ALA A 141 -9.92 -1.90 4.78
CA ALA A 141 -9.81 -1.57 3.36
C ALA A 141 -11.15 -1.40 2.61
N SER A 142 -12.21 -2.12 3.00
CA SER A 142 -13.51 -2.07 2.30
C SER A 142 -14.50 -1.02 2.83
N THR A 143 -14.15 -0.30 3.90
CA THR A 143 -15.04 0.71 4.52
C THR A 143 -14.52 2.11 4.25
N PRO A 144 -15.38 3.06 3.81
CA PRO A 144 -14.96 4.45 3.62
C PRO A 144 -14.47 5.03 4.96
N PRO A 145 -13.25 5.58 5.02
CA PRO A 145 -12.65 6.09 6.25
C PRO A 145 -13.37 7.31 6.81
N TYR A 146 -13.99 8.15 5.98
CA TYR A 146 -14.64 9.38 6.42
C TYR A 146 -16.10 9.46 5.98
N SER A 147 -16.98 9.72 6.95
CA SER A 147 -18.40 10.00 6.71
C SER A 147 -18.78 11.40 7.20
N LEU A 148 -19.63 12.07 6.44
CA LEU A 148 -20.28 13.32 6.84
C LEU A 148 -21.52 12.99 7.69
N ASN A 149 -21.58 13.55 8.90
CA ASN A 149 -22.71 13.41 9.80
C ASN A 149 -23.80 14.45 9.49
N ALA A 150 -25.02 14.20 9.96
CA ALA A 150 -26.16 15.11 9.74
C ALA A 150 -25.98 16.50 10.39
N ASP A 151 -25.09 16.62 11.37
CA ASP A 151 -24.72 17.88 12.02
C ASP A 151 -23.61 18.65 11.28
N GLY A 152 -23.12 18.12 10.14
CA GLY A 152 -22.03 18.70 9.36
C GLY A 152 -20.63 18.37 9.87
N SER A 153 -20.49 17.56 10.91
CA SER A 153 -19.19 17.06 11.39
C SER A 153 -18.70 15.88 10.56
N TYR A 154 -17.39 15.67 10.54
CA TYR A 154 -16.76 14.50 9.93
C TYR A 154 -16.42 13.48 11.01
N SER A 155 -16.64 12.20 10.73
CA SER A 155 -16.20 11.13 11.62
C SER A 155 -15.33 10.12 10.91
N TYR A 156 -14.21 9.77 11.54
CA TYR A 156 -13.34 8.70 11.10
C TYR A 156 -13.93 7.34 11.48
N LYS A 157 -14.02 6.42 10.51
CA LYS A 157 -14.54 5.05 10.63
C LYS A 157 -13.49 3.97 10.34
N GLY A 158 -12.28 4.38 9.94
CA GLY A 158 -11.15 3.48 9.78
C GLY A 158 -10.57 3.02 11.12
N ASP A 159 -9.47 2.28 11.05
CA ASP A 159 -8.67 1.93 12.21
C ASP A 159 -7.22 2.43 12.09
N GLN A 160 -6.48 2.35 13.19
CA GLN A 160 -5.08 2.80 13.28
C GLN A 160 -4.08 1.67 12.99
N THR A 161 -4.54 0.57 12.39
CA THR A 161 -3.71 -0.62 12.23
C THR A 161 -2.78 -0.48 11.02
N SER A 162 -1.49 -0.60 11.25
CA SER A 162 -0.48 -0.70 10.20
C SER A 162 -0.43 -2.13 9.64
N VAL A 163 -0.50 -2.25 8.31
CA VAL A 163 -0.30 -3.49 7.56
C VAL A 163 1.17 -3.59 7.24
N ASN A 164 1.88 -4.48 7.94
CA ASN A 164 3.32 -4.65 7.79
C ASN A 164 3.63 -5.76 6.78
N LEU A 165 4.49 -5.46 5.81
CA LEU A 165 5.01 -6.42 4.84
C LEU A 165 6.50 -6.64 5.06
N ALA A 166 6.95 -7.89 4.92
CA ALA A 166 8.36 -8.23 5.02
C ALA A 166 9.12 -7.76 3.77
N VAL A 167 10.22 -7.05 3.96
CA VAL A 167 11.06 -6.49 2.88
C VAL A 167 12.48 -7.04 2.91
N GLY A 168 12.79 -7.89 3.88
CA GLY A 168 14.09 -8.48 4.09
C GLY A 168 14.06 -9.45 5.27
N ASP A 169 15.19 -10.12 5.51
CA ASP A 169 15.32 -11.01 6.66
C ASP A 169 15.20 -10.23 7.98
N GLY A 170 14.15 -10.53 8.75
CA GLY A 170 13.81 -9.82 9.99
C GLY A 170 13.34 -8.37 9.80
N LEU A 171 13.19 -7.89 8.56
CA LEU A 171 12.79 -6.51 8.26
C LEU A 171 11.36 -6.46 7.76
N VAL A 172 10.53 -5.65 8.44
CA VAL A 172 9.15 -5.37 8.05
C VAL A 172 8.93 -3.87 7.93
N MET A 173 8.05 -3.48 7.03
CA MET A 173 7.71 -2.07 6.78
C MET A 173 6.19 -1.94 6.62
N ALA A 174 5.64 -0.84 7.16
CA ALA A 174 4.23 -0.52 6.99
C ALA A 174 3.94 -0.16 5.53
N SER A 175 2.89 -0.76 4.96
CA SER A 175 2.46 -0.55 3.58
C SER A 175 1.37 0.52 3.46
N ASN A 176 0.74 0.91 4.57
CA ASN A 176 -0.36 1.86 4.61
C ASN A 176 -0.09 2.99 5.61
N THR A 177 -0.76 4.12 5.39
CA THR A 177 -0.88 5.23 6.35
C THR A 177 -2.34 5.37 6.73
N SER A 178 -2.65 5.29 8.02
CA SER A 178 -4.04 5.42 8.48
C SER A 178 -4.52 6.86 8.39
N GLY A 179 -5.82 7.07 8.16
CA GLY A 179 -6.42 8.41 8.18
C GLY A 179 -6.28 9.10 9.53
N PHE A 180 -6.16 8.33 10.62
CA PHE A 180 -5.86 8.89 11.94
C PHE A 180 -4.47 9.53 11.98
N GLU A 181 -3.45 8.82 11.48
CA GLU A 181 -2.08 9.34 11.38
C GLU A 181 -1.98 10.52 10.43
N ALA A 182 -2.67 10.44 9.28
CA ALA A 182 -2.61 11.47 8.25
C ALA A 182 -3.35 12.77 8.64
N PHE A 183 -4.50 12.68 9.32
CA PHE A 183 -5.42 13.82 9.46
C PHE A 183 -5.82 14.16 10.91
N GLU A 184 -5.88 13.17 11.81
CA GLU A 184 -6.42 13.38 13.18
C GLU A 184 -5.35 13.82 14.19
N GLN A 185 -4.06 13.67 13.87
CA GLN A 185 -2.97 14.09 14.77
C GLN A 185 -2.70 15.61 14.74
N SER A 186 -3.33 16.34 13.81
CA SER A 186 -3.13 17.79 13.70
C SER A 186 -3.89 18.53 14.79
N VAL A 187 -3.19 19.36 15.55
CA VAL A 187 -3.82 20.24 16.55
C VAL A 187 -4.64 21.29 15.81
N ASN A 188 -5.94 21.35 16.07
CA ASN A 188 -6.81 22.37 15.47
C ASN A 188 -6.55 23.73 16.14
N THR A 189 -5.53 24.45 15.66
CA THR A 189 -5.09 25.76 16.18
C THR A 189 -5.98 26.93 15.76
N THR A 190 -7.14 26.68 15.13
CA THR A 190 -7.90 27.76 14.47
C THR A 190 -9.40 27.67 14.67
N ARG A 191 -9.90 27.07 15.77
CA ARG A 191 -11.34 27.07 16.07
C ARG A 191 -11.85 28.49 16.32
N THR A 192 -12.20 29.20 15.25
CA THR A 192 -13.18 30.29 15.27
C THR A 192 -14.57 29.64 15.33
N SER A 193 -15.25 29.79 16.46
CA SER A 193 -16.64 29.35 16.62
C SER A 193 -17.58 30.40 16.03
N ALA A 194 -18.43 30.01 15.08
CA ALA A 194 -19.45 30.88 14.53
C ALA A 194 -20.70 30.82 15.42
N THR A 195 -21.09 31.95 16.01
CA THR A 195 -22.32 32.09 16.80
C THR A 195 -23.24 33.08 16.09
N LEU A 196 -24.52 32.76 15.93
CA LEU A 196 -25.50 33.70 15.40
C LEU A 196 -25.59 34.91 16.35
N LEU A 197 -25.43 36.14 15.81
CA LEU A 197 -25.58 37.35 16.61
C LEU A 197 -27.07 37.61 16.83
N SER A 198 -27.48 37.90 18.06
CA SER A 198 -28.89 38.21 18.36
C SER A 198 -29.34 39.55 17.77
N PRO A 199 -30.59 39.69 17.29
CA PRO A 199 -31.70 38.73 17.41
C PRO A 199 -31.65 37.60 16.37
N ALA A 200 -32.17 36.43 16.75
CA ALA A 200 -32.19 35.16 15.99
C ALA A 200 -33.10 35.15 14.73
N THR A 201 -33.16 36.26 14.00
CA THR A 201 -33.57 36.25 12.59
C THR A 201 -32.36 35.84 11.77
N ASP A 202 -32.52 34.84 10.89
CA ASP A 202 -31.51 34.45 9.91
C ASP A 202 -31.29 35.60 8.91
N ASP A 203 -30.44 36.55 9.30
CA ASP A 203 -30.05 37.72 8.50
C ASP A 203 -28.73 37.47 7.75
N GLY A 204 -28.25 36.22 7.74
CA GLY A 204 -26.99 35.82 7.11
C GLY A 204 -25.73 36.29 7.85
N LYS A 205 -25.84 36.86 9.06
CA LYS A 205 -24.68 37.34 9.84
C LYS A 205 -24.32 36.36 10.96
N ILE A 206 -23.05 35.99 10.99
CA ILE A 206 -22.44 35.10 11.98
C ILE A 206 -21.30 35.84 12.67
N GLY A 207 -21.33 35.87 14.00
CA GLY A 207 -20.22 36.32 14.83
C GLY A 207 -19.18 35.22 14.92
N LEU A 208 -17.94 35.51 14.52
CA LEU A 208 -16.82 34.58 14.64
C LEU A 208 -16.10 34.86 15.97
N SER A 209 -15.88 33.84 16.81
CA SER A 209 -15.02 33.97 17.98
C SER A 209 -13.59 34.31 17.54
N SER A 210 -12.79 34.99 18.36
CA SER A 210 -11.42 35.43 18.06
C SER A 210 -10.38 34.32 17.75
N GLY A 211 -10.81 33.05 17.70
CA GLY A 211 -9.94 31.89 17.55
C GLY A 211 -9.28 31.55 18.88
N LEU A 212 -9.09 30.25 19.14
CA LEU A 212 -8.19 29.82 20.20
C LEU A 212 -6.77 29.87 19.60
N VAL A 213 -5.93 30.78 20.11
CA VAL A 213 -4.48 30.69 19.90
C VAL A 213 -3.96 29.49 20.69
#